data_AF-A0A952RDU9-F1
#
_entry.id   AF-A0A952RDU9-F1
#
_cell.length_a   1.000
_cell.length_b   1.000
_cell.length_c   1.000
_cell.angle_alpha   90.00
_cell.angle_beta   90.00
_cell.angle_gamma   90.00
#
_symmetry.space_group_name_H-M   'P 1'
#
loop_
_entity.id
_entity.type
_entity.pdbx_description
1 polymer ?
#
loop_
_entity_poly.entity_id
_entity_poly.type
_entity_poly.pdbx_seq_one_letter_code
_entity_poly.pdbx_strand_id
1 'polypeptide(L)'
;MKRLRLLAGALLAGAGAVLAGCATTAGDESASPAAVNVDDDGLVTLPSEAAATVKATAGLDATRGRPIYEPDGDAPAYFEIATASGWAVVTASGPARVVEYGTTGRSPSARLELGVRSAMTRVYRLDAAVYVAADGLGNALGRSTRSLLRIDRSGEEATFVPVSTEEAMRTWRAARTELLEAHVKNAKSLRTQDSPLFGGTAPERTCMVKGEVPSYDQLSPGEGPNTTACMSGCGPTAWATLFGWGSRRAAADPANDGAFAGLLPNAPLAMNADVSNLMMQINRVVRTSCIEGQGMTTPWAMGDVGGFITARAPGVTFDARYNFLMIADNGVRDAMLDALCDGRPAIVGTGSLFGGDGHYPIAKGYSNGRFELEMGWGGDGNGWYDANTWYSAALRH
;
A
#
# COMPACT_ATOMS: atom_id res chain seq x y z
N MET A 1 -11.69 -66.00 -21.44
CA MET A 1 -11.81 -67.05 -20.40
C MET A 1 -10.66 -66.93 -19.42
N LYS A 2 -11.00 -66.86 -18.13
CA LYS A 2 -10.26 -67.30 -16.91
C LYS A 2 -8.85 -66.78 -16.59
N ARG A 3 -8.78 -66.24 -15.36
CA ARG A 3 -7.64 -65.88 -14.49
C ARG A 3 -6.83 -67.11 -14.01
N LEU A 4 -5.78 -66.79 -13.20
CA LEU A 4 -4.97 -67.55 -12.21
C LEU A 4 -3.57 -67.99 -12.72
N ARG A 5 -2.42 -67.90 -12.02
CA ARG A 5 -1.97 -67.74 -10.60
C ARG A 5 -0.57 -67.06 -10.62
N LEU A 6 -0.16 -66.17 -9.70
CA LEU A 6 0.37 -66.36 -8.33
C LEU A 6 1.63 -67.24 -8.23
N LEU A 7 2.78 -66.65 -7.86
CA LEU A 7 3.76 -67.21 -6.90
C LEU A 7 4.81 -66.17 -6.47
N ALA A 8 5.25 -66.33 -5.22
CA ALA A 8 6.06 -65.43 -4.41
C ALA A 8 7.56 -65.73 -4.51
N GLY A 9 8.39 -64.77 -4.13
CA GLY A 9 9.83 -64.95 -3.94
C GLY A 9 10.40 -63.89 -3.00
N ALA A 10 10.71 -64.30 -1.77
CA ALA A 10 11.39 -63.51 -0.76
C ALA A 10 12.88 -63.31 -1.08
N LEU A 11 13.47 -62.21 -0.63
CA LEU A 11 14.90 -62.11 -0.38
C LEU A 11 15.18 -61.10 0.74
N LEU A 12 15.88 -61.61 1.76
CA LEU A 12 16.36 -60.99 2.98
C LEU A 12 17.89 -60.97 2.90
N ALA A 13 18.51 -59.84 3.28
CA ALA A 13 19.91 -59.60 3.69
C ALA A 13 20.33 -58.22 3.12
N GLY A 14 20.89 -57.24 3.84
CA GLY A 14 21.56 -57.21 5.14
C GLY A 14 22.85 -56.40 4.98
N ALA A 15 22.94 -55.22 5.63
CA ALA A 15 24.14 -54.41 5.95
C ALA A 15 23.66 -52.96 6.16
N GLY A 16 24.07 -52.17 7.14
CA GLY A 16 25.00 -52.30 8.25
C GLY A 16 24.89 -50.99 9.04
N ALA A 17 24.94 -51.08 10.37
CA ALA A 17 24.80 -49.94 11.27
C ALA A 17 26.06 -49.07 11.26
N VAL A 18 25.89 -47.76 11.11
CA VAL A 18 26.83 -46.73 11.56
C VAL A 18 26.07 -45.85 12.55
N LEU A 19 26.37 -46.03 13.83
CA LEU A 19 25.95 -45.15 14.92
C LEU A 19 26.86 -43.92 14.93
N ALA A 20 26.32 -42.79 14.46
CA ALA A 20 26.85 -41.47 14.77
C ALA A 20 25.83 -40.77 15.68
N GLY A 21 26.23 -40.53 16.93
CA GLY A 21 25.43 -39.79 17.89
C GLY A 21 25.34 -38.33 17.49
N CYS A 22 24.13 -37.85 17.24
CA CYS A 22 23.78 -36.44 17.35
C CYS A 22 22.87 -36.30 18.57
N ALA A 23 23.40 -35.65 19.61
CA ALA A 23 22.62 -35.19 20.73
C ALA A 23 21.52 -34.25 20.22
N THR A 24 20.27 -34.65 20.39
CA THR A 24 19.12 -33.78 20.25
C THR A 24 19.14 -32.78 21.40
N THR A 25 19.50 -31.53 21.11
CA THR A 25 19.17 -30.40 21.97
C THR A 25 17.66 -30.38 22.17
N ALA A 26 17.23 -30.46 23.43
CA ALA A 26 15.83 -30.28 23.82
C ALA A 26 15.26 -29.04 23.12
N GLY A 27 14.16 -29.23 22.40
CA GLY A 27 13.46 -28.13 21.77
C GLY A 27 13.02 -27.13 22.82
N ASP A 28 13.31 -25.85 22.59
CA ASP A 28 12.62 -24.76 23.26
C ASP A 28 11.12 -24.97 23.02
N GLU A 29 10.40 -25.34 24.07
CA GLU A 29 8.95 -25.24 24.11
C GLU A 29 8.64 -23.77 23.86
N SER A 30 8.25 -23.46 22.61
CA SER A 30 7.63 -22.20 22.21
C SER A 30 6.46 -21.96 23.17
N ALA A 31 6.71 -21.18 24.22
CA ALA A 31 5.70 -20.79 25.18
C ALA A 31 4.51 -20.24 24.41
N SER A 32 3.34 -20.87 24.57
CA SER A 32 2.10 -20.32 24.02
C SER A 32 1.99 -18.87 24.48
N PRO A 33 1.73 -17.92 23.57
CA PRO A 33 1.67 -16.51 23.95
C PRO A 33 0.66 -16.35 25.09
N ALA A 34 1.10 -15.72 26.18
CA ALA A 34 0.26 -15.48 27.33
C ALA A 34 -1.03 -14.78 26.88
N ALA A 35 -2.18 -15.31 27.30
CA ALA A 35 -3.46 -14.71 26.98
C ALA A 35 -3.47 -13.24 27.44
N VAL A 36 -3.74 -12.32 26.52
CA VAL A 36 -3.79 -10.90 26.84
C VAL A 36 -5.04 -10.66 27.67
N ASN A 37 -4.87 -10.09 28.87
CA ASN A 37 -5.99 -9.81 29.76
C ASN A 37 -6.71 -8.54 29.30
N VAL A 38 -7.91 -8.72 28.73
CA VAL A 38 -8.75 -7.64 28.19
C VAL A 38 -9.79 -7.26 29.24
N ASP A 39 -9.96 -5.96 29.50
CA ASP A 39 -10.98 -5.45 30.41
C ASP A 39 -12.39 -5.38 29.79
N ASP A 40 -13.37 -4.95 30.59
CA ASP A 40 -14.79 -4.86 30.18
C ASP A 40 -15.03 -3.88 29.01
N ASP A 41 -14.14 -2.92 28.76
CA ASP A 41 -14.22 -2.02 27.61
C ASP A 41 -13.53 -2.59 26.37
N GLY A 42 -12.91 -3.76 26.50
CA GLY A 42 -12.15 -4.39 25.44
C GLY A 42 -10.76 -3.77 25.23
N LEU A 43 -10.23 -3.06 26.24
CA LEU A 43 -8.90 -2.48 26.22
C LEU A 43 -7.89 -3.37 26.93
N VAL A 44 -6.61 -3.14 26.64
CA VAL A 44 -5.48 -3.81 27.28
C VAL A 44 -4.43 -2.78 27.65
N THR A 45 -3.66 -3.05 28.71
CA THR A 45 -2.49 -2.25 29.05
C THR A 45 -1.46 -2.38 27.93
N LEU A 46 -0.99 -1.25 27.41
CA LEU A 46 0.01 -1.24 26.35
C LEU A 46 1.36 -1.73 26.89
N PRO A 47 2.13 -2.50 26.08
CA PRO A 47 3.54 -2.67 26.33
C PRO A 47 4.24 -1.31 26.46
N SER A 48 5.21 -1.20 27.36
CA SER A 48 5.92 0.06 27.64
C SER A 48 6.55 0.67 26.38
N GLU A 49 7.02 -0.16 25.46
CA GLU A 49 7.55 0.26 24.16
C GLU A 49 6.48 0.90 23.27
N ALA A 50 5.30 0.29 23.15
CA ALA A 50 4.18 0.85 22.40
C ALA A 50 3.72 2.18 23.00
N ALA A 51 3.58 2.27 24.32
CA ALA A 51 3.26 3.50 25.02
C ALA A 51 4.30 4.61 24.76
N ALA A 52 5.60 4.27 24.79
CA ALA A 52 6.68 5.21 24.51
C ALA A 52 6.65 5.73 23.06
N THR A 53 6.43 4.87 22.08
CA THR A 53 6.29 5.27 20.67
C THR A 53 5.11 6.23 20.47
N VAL A 54 3.98 5.96 21.13
CA VAL A 54 2.79 6.80 21.05
C VAL A 54 3.07 8.17 21.64
N LYS A 55 3.75 8.23 22.78
CA LYS A 55 4.21 9.48 23.38
C LYS A 55 5.15 10.24 22.47
N ALA A 56 6.13 9.56 21.87
CA ALA A 56 7.11 10.19 20.98
C ALA A 56 6.50 10.70 19.67
N THR A 57 5.58 9.95 19.08
CA THR A 57 5.04 10.24 17.74
C THR A 57 3.84 11.19 17.80
N ALA A 58 2.95 10.99 18.77
CA ALA A 58 1.69 11.72 18.88
C ALA A 58 1.63 12.67 20.09
N GLY A 59 2.64 12.66 20.96
CA GLY A 59 2.65 13.47 22.18
C GLY A 59 1.70 12.97 23.27
N LEU A 60 1.30 11.70 23.23
CA LEU A 60 0.22 11.16 24.06
C LEU A 60 0.72 10.19 25.11
N ASP A 61 0.33 10.43 26.37
CA ASP A 61 0.52 9.49 27.48
C ASP A 61 -0.58 8.42 27.47
N ALA A 62 -0.50 7.51 26.51
CA ALA A 62 -1.42 6.39 26.40
C ALA A 62 -0.91 5.19 27.19
N THR A 63 -1.74 4.66 28.09
CA THR A 63 -1.44 3.45 28.87
C THR A 63 -2.27 2.25 28.44
N ARG A 64 -3.32 2.48 27.62
CA ARG A 64 -4.27 1.46 27.19
C ARG A 64 -4.57 1.59 25.70
N GLY A 65 -4.86 0.47 25.06
CA GLY A 65 -5.31 0.42 23.68
C GLY A 65 -6.18 -0.80 23.41
N ARG A 66 -6.97 -0.77 22.35
CA ARG A 66 -7.74 -1.91 21.88
C ARG A 66 -6.84 -2.81 21.03
N PRO A 67 -6.75 -4.12 21.32
CA PRO A 67 -5.99 -5.04 20.48
C PRO A 67 -6.65 -5.19 19.12
N ILE A 68 -5.85 -5.10 18.06
CA ILE A 68 -6.23 -5.40 16.69
C ILE A 68 -5.39 -6.56 16.19
N TYR A 69 -6.06 -7.53 15.56
CA TYR A 69 -5.48 -8.79 15.14
C TYR A 69 -5.30 -8.81 13.62
N GLU A 70 -4.34 -9.61 13.16
CA GLU A 70 -4.32 -10.10 11.79
C GLU A 70 -5.21 -11.36 11.71
N PRO A 71 -5.88 -11.66 10.59
CA PRO A 71 -6.84 -12.78 10.49
C PRO A 71 -6.32 -14.17 10.86
N ASP A 72 -4.99 -14.36 10.81
CA ASP A 72 -4.29 -15.61 11.10
C ASP A 72 -3.41 -15.52 12.36
N GLY A 73 -3.51 -14.42 13.12
CA GLY A 73 -2.74 -14.19 14.34
C GLY A 73 -3.61 -14.32 15.59
N ASP A 74 -3.14 -15.11 16.55
CA ASP A 74 -3.76 -15.21 17.88
C ASP A 74 -3.27 -14.12 18.84
N ALA A 75 -2.13 -13.51 18.54
CA ALA A 75 -1.62 -12.35 19.25
C ALA A 75 -2.10 -11.05 18.56
N PRO A 76 -2.32 -9.96 19.32
CA PRO A 76 -2.52 -8.65 18.75
C PRO A 76 -1.33 -8.29 17.84
N ALA A 77 -1.63 -7.84 16.62
CA ALA A 77 -0.63 -7.31 15.69
C ALA A 77 -0.51 -5.78 15.83
N TYR A 78 -1.58 -5.13 16.30
CA TYR A 78 -1.60 -3.70 16.56
C TYR A 78 -2.41 -3.36 17.83
N PHE A 79 -2.23 -2.13 18.30
CA PHE A 79 -3.07 -1.50 19.30
C PHE A 79 -3.68 -0.22 18.73
N GLU A 80 -5.00 -0.09 18.82
CA GLU A 80 -5.71 1.16 18.57
C GLU A 80 -5.77 1.97 19.87
N ILE A 81 -5.42 3.25 19.80
CA ILE A 81 -5.31 4.12 20.96
C ILE A 81 -6.18 5.34 20.69
N ALA A 82 -7.18 5.54 21.53
CA ALA A 82 -7.98 6.76 21.52
C ALA A 82 -7.15 7.93 22.07
N THR A 83 -7.29 9.09 21.46
CA THR A 83 -6.64 10.35 21.89
C THR A 83 -7.72 11.36 22.26
N ALA A 84 -7.32 12.49 22.86
CA ALA A 84 -8.28 13.53 23.23
C ALA A 84 -9.05 14.10 22.00
N SER A 85 -8.43 14.08 20.82
CA SER A 85 -9.03 14.63 19.59
C SER A 85 -9.26 13.59 18.49
N GLY A 86 -8.66 12.41 18.57
CA GLY A 86 -8.68 11.41 17.50
C GLY A 86 -8.19 10.03 17.95
N TRP A 87 -7.34 9.38 17.15
CA TRP A 87 -6.90 7.99 17.38
C TRP A 87 -5.58 7.67 16.66
N ALA A 88 -4.87 6.64 17.11
CA ALA A 88 -3.67 6.10 16.48
C ALA A 88 -3.69 4.57 16.47
N VAL A 89 -3.09 3.93 15.48
CA VAL A 89 -2.86 2.47 15.42
C VAL A 89 -1.36 2.22 15.43
N VAL A 90 -0.90 1.39 16.35
CA VAL A 90 0.53 1.15 16.61
C VAL A 90 0.83 -0.33 16.56
N THR A 91 1.98 -0.72 16.00
CA THR A 91 2.41 -2.13 15.98
C THR A 91 2.55 -2.70 17.39
N ALA A 92 2.08 -3.94 17.59
CA ALA A 92 2.12 -4.63 18.87
C ALA A 92 3.41 -5.45 19.08
N SER A 93 4.13 -5.77 18.00
CA SER A 93 5.37 -6.55 18.01
C SER A 93 6.49 -5.87 17.23
N GLY A 94 7.73 -6.09 17.65
CA GLY A 94 8.91 -5.43 17.09
C GLY A 94 8.99 -3.95 17.51
N PRO A 95 9.85 -3.14 16.85
CA PRO A 95 9.93 -1.71 17.11
C PRO A 95 8.55 -1.08 16.95
N ALA A 96 7.99 -0.54 18.03
CA ALA A 96 6.67 0.05 17.99
C ALA A 96 6.65 1.24 17.01
N ARG A 97 5.70 1.26 16.07
CA ARG A 97 5.52 2.30 15.04
C ARG A 97 4.05 2.66 14.90
N VAL A 98 3.74 3.95 14.75
CA VAL A 98 2.41 4.40 14.36
C VAL A 98 2.22 4.09 12.87
N VAL A 99 1.25 3.22 12.55
CA VAL A 99 0.95 2.81 11.17
C VAL A 99 -0.30 3.48 10.60
N GLU A 100 -1.15 4.04 11.46
CA GLU A 100 -2.33 4.81 11.05
C GLU A 100 -2.62 5.86 12.13
N TYR A 101 -3.04 7.06 11.73
CA TYR A 101 -3.30 8.16 12.65
C TYR A 101 -4.43 9.05 12.13
N GLY A 102 -5.40 9.34 13.01
CA GLY A 102 -6.46 10.30 12.75
C GLY A 102 -6.46 11.38 13.83
N THR A 103 -6.46 12.65 13.42
CA THR A 103 -6.53 13.80 14.35
C THR A 103 -7.94 14.12 14.80
N THR A 104 -8.95 13.58 14.12
CA THR A 104 -10.39 13.79 14.34
C THR A 104 -11.21 12.54 14.06
N GLY A 105 -12.48 12.55 14.48
CA GLY A 105 -13.45 11.51 14.14
C GLY A 105 -13.37 10.25 14.99
N ARG A 106 -14.21 9.27 14.65
CA ARG A 106 -14.23 7.97 15.31
C ARG A 106 -13.10 7.10 14.79
N SER A 107 -12.43 6.41 15.70
CA SER A 107 -11.45 5.38 15.34
C SER A 107 -12.10 4.24 14.54
N PRO A 108 -11.31 3.44 13.81
CA PRO A 108 -11.82 2.26 13.14
C PRO A 108 -12.66 1.34 14.03
N SER A 109 -12.21 1.03 15.25
CA SER A 109 -13.00 0.21 16.17
C SER A 109 -14.24 0.92 16.68
N ALA A 110 -14.17 2.22 16.99
CA ALA A 110 -15.33 2.99 17.43
C ALA A 110 -16.42 3.11 16.35
N ARG A 111 -16.04 3.01 15.05
CA ARG A 111 -17.00 2.87 13.94
C ARG A 111 -17.68 1.51 13.93
N LEU A 112 -16.94 0.44 14.22
CA LEU A 112 -17.48 -0.92 14.32
C LEU A 112 -18.45 -1.07 15.49
N GLU A 113 -18.15 -0.45 16.63
CA GLU A 113 -18.99 -0.53 17.84
C GLU A 113 -20.41 0.01 17.66
N LEU A 114 -20.65 0.89 16.68
CA LEU A 114 -21.95 1.54 16.43
C LEU A 114 -23.11 0.59 16.11
N GLY A 115 -22.85 -0.69 15.85
CA GLY A 115 -23.89 -1.68 15.60
C GLY A 115 -23.70 -3.03 16.28
N VAL A 116 -22.50 -3.35 16.79
CA VAL A 116 -22.15 -4.72 17.20
C VAL A 116 -21.39 -4.83 18.51
N ARG A 117 -21.33 -3.76 19.33
CA ARG A 117 -20.51 -3.70 20.55
C ARG A 117 -20.68 -4.90 21.49
N SER A 118 -21.92 -5.36 21.73
CA SER A 118 -22.19 -6.46 22.68
C SER A 118 -21.75 -7.84 22.19
N ALA A 119 -21.54 -8.02 20.88
CA ALA A 119 -21.10 -9.28 20.29
C ALA A 119 -19.62 -9.25 19.88
N MET A 120 -19.04 -8.05 19.70
CA MET A 120 -17.66 -7.87 19.24
C MET A 120 -16.66 -8.32 20.31
N THR A 121 -15.92 -9.38 19.99
CA THR A 121 -14.85 -9.93 20.84
C THR A 121 -13.46 -9.59 20.26
N ARG A 122 -13.32 -9.53 18.93
CA ARG A 122 -12.06 -9.21 18.25
C ARG A 122 -12.27 -8.18 17.14
N VAL A 123 -11.23 -7.40 16.86
CA VAL A 123 -11.13 -6.53 15.69
C VAL A 123 -9.97 -7.00 14.83
N TYR A 124 -10.22 -7.33 13.58
CA TYR A 124 -9.22 -7.69 12.60
C TYR A 124 -8.90 -6.50 11.70
N ARG A 125 -7.63 -6.27 11.40
CA ARG A 125 -7.20 -5.41 10.30
C ARG A 125 -6.98 -6.27 9.08
N LEU A 126 -7.69 -5.99 7.99
CA LEU A 126 -7.54 -6.75 6.74
C LEU A 126 -6.60 -6.05 5.75
N ASP A 127 -6.59 -4.73 5.81
CA ASP A 127 -5.68 -3.85 5.06
C ASP A 127 -5.61 -2.47 5.76
N ALA A 128 -4.89 -1.51 5.17
CA ALA A 128 -4.95 -0.10 5.54
C ALA A 128 -6.41 0.40 5.52
N ALA A 129 -6.86 1.02 6.63
CA ALA A 129 -8.23 1.52 6.82
C ALA A 129 -9.39 0.48 6.82
N VAL A 130 -9.15 -0.80 6.53
CA VAL A 130 -10.18 -1.85 6.51
C VAL A 130 -10.11 -2.73 7.75
N TYR A 131 -11.14 -2.63 8.58
CA TYR A 131 -11.25 -3.35 9.84
C TYR A 131 -12.56 -4.14 9.90
N VAL A 132 -12.51 -5.32 10.51
CA VAL A 132 -13.66 -6.21 10.70
C VAL A 132 -13.83 -6.55 12.17
N ALA A 133 -15.02 -6.33 12.69
CA ALA A 133 -15.41 -6.83 14.00
C ALA A 133 -15.81 -8.31 13.89
N ALA A 134 -15.40 -9.13 14.84
CA ALA A 134 -15.79 -10.53 14.93
C ALA A 134 -16.24 -10.91 16.35
N ASP A 135 -17.11 -11.92 16.44
CA ASP A 135 -17.52 -12.51 17.72
C ASP A 135 -16.50 -13.53 18.25
N GLY A 136 -16.78 -14.11 19.43
CA GLY A 136 -15.93 -15.12 20.06
C GLY A 136 -15.82 -16.45 19.30
N LEU A 137 -16.66 -16.65 18.27
CA LEU A 137 -16.59 -17.80 17.37
C LEU A 137 -15.86 -17.46 16.05
N GLY A 138 -15.44 -16.21 15.88
CA GLY A 138 -14.77 -15.73 14.68
C GLY A 138 -15.71 -15.33 13.54
N ASN A 139 -17.02 -15.24 13.77
CA ASN A 139 -17.97 -14.77 12.76
C ASN A 139 -17.84 -13.25 12.61
N ALA A 140 -17.84 -12.77 11.38
CA ALA A 140 -17.80 -11.34 11.10
C ALA A 140 -19.14 -10.67 11.48
N LEU A 141 -19.05 -9.62 12.29
CA LEU A 141 -20.20 -8.84 12.78
C LEU A 141 -20.40 -7.55 11.99
N GLY A 142 -19.32 -6.94 11.51
CA GLY A 142 -19.37 -5.66 10.81
C GLY A 142 -18.00 -5.24 10.28
N ARG A 143 -17.97 -4.16 9.49
CA ARG A 143 -16.74 -3.61 8.89
C ARG A 143 -16.68 -2.09 9.00
N SER A 144 -15.46 -1.53 9.04
CA SER A 144 -15.22 -0.07 9.21
C SER A 144 -15.58 0.76 7.97
N THR A 145 -15.67 0.12 6.80
CA THR A 145 -16.00 0.71 5.50
C THR A 145 -17.28 0.09 4.91
N ARG A 146 -18.03 0.84 4.09
CA ARG A 146 -19.36 0.39 3.62
C ARG A 146 -19.32 -0.68 2.54
N SER A 147 -18.24 -0.79 1.77
CA SER A 147 -18.08 -1.75 0.66
C SER A 147 -16.75 -2.51 0.77
N LEU A 148 -16.80 -3.83 0.59
CA LEU A 148 -15.65 -4.63 0.18
C LEU A 148 -15.97 -5.08 -1.24
N LEU A 149 -15.05 -4.84 -2.16
CA LEU A 149 -15.24 -5.15 -3.57
C LEU A 149 -14.17 -6.14 -4.00
N ARG A 150 -14.58 -7.19 -4.71
CA ARG A 150 -13.69 -8.08 -5.46
C ARG A 150 -13.69 -7.64 -6.91
N ILE A 151 -12.52 -7.58 -7.52
CA ILE A 151 -12.43 -7.39 -8.97
C ILE A 151 -12.69 -8.74 -9.65
N ASP A 152 -13.83 -8.86 -10.31
CA ASP A 152 -14.15 -10.00 -11.18
C ASP A 152 -13.64 -9.72 -12.59
N ARG A 153 -12.70 -10.56 -13.05
CA ARG A 153 -12.07 -10.45 -14.37
C ARG A 153 -12.49 -11.59 -15.31
N SER A 154 -13.60 -12.28 -15.01
CA SER A 154 -14.08 -13.39 -15.83
C SER A 154 -14.71 -12.95 -17.16
N GLY A 155 -15.04 -11.65 -17.31
CA GLY A 155 -15.53 -11.04 -18.55
C GLY A 155 -14.46 -10.26 -19.33
N GLU A 156 -14.86 -9.68 -20.48
CA GLU A 156 -14.00 -8.81 -21.29
C GLU A 156 -13.60 -7.52 -20.55
N GLU A 157 -14.42 -7.08 -19.59
CA GLU A 157 -14.14 -5.94 -18.72
C GLU A 157 -14.09 -6.39 -17.26
N ALA A 158 -13.17 -5.80 -16.49
CA ALA A 158 -13.09 -6.03 -15.06
C ALA A 158 -14.27 -5.34 -14.36
N THR A 159 -15.03 -6.08 -13.56
CA THR A 159 -16.18 -5.56 -12.82
C THR A 159 -15.94 -5.67 -11.32
N PHE A 160 -16.41 -4.69 -10.54
CA PHE A 160 -16.35 -4.79 -9.08
C PHE A 160 -17.59 -5.48 -8.57
N VAL A 161 -17.40 -6.64 -7.94
CA VAL A 161 -18.46 -7.43 -7.33
C VAL A 161 -18.45 -7.17 -5.83
N PRO A 162 -19.55 -6.68 -5.24
CA PRO A 162 -19.67 -6.59 -3.80
C PRO A 162 -19.43 -7.95 -3.18
N VAL A 163 -18.50 -8.04 -2.24
CA VAL A 163 -18.25 -9.25 -1.48
C VAL A 163 -18.75 -9.08 -0.05
N SER A 164 -19.37 -10.15 0.44
CA SER A 164 -19.76 -10.23 1.85
C SER A 164 -18.50 -10.23 2.73
N THR A 165 -18.63 -9.79 3.98
CA THR A 165 -17.49 -9.79 4.91
C THR A 165 -16.94 -11.20 5.14
N GLU A 166 -17.80 -12.21 5.17
CA GLU A 166 -17.40 -13.62 5.29
C GLU A 166 -16.64 -14.12 4.06
N GLU A 167 -17.12 -13.77 2.87
CA GLU A 167 -16.41 -14.06 1.62
C GLU A 167 -15.07 -13.34 1.54
N ALA A 168 -15.00 -12.08 1.96
CA ALA A 168 -13.74 -11.33 2.00
C ALA A 168 -12.73 -11.98 2.95
N MET A 169 -13.14 -12.38 4.17
CA MET A 169 -12.28 -13.09 5.12
C MET A 169 -11.76 -14.42 4.56
N ARG A 170 -12.64 -15.20 3.91
CA ARG A 170 -12.27 -16.47 3.29
C ARG A 170 -11.34 -16.29 2.09
N THR A 171 -11.66 -15.34 1.21
CA THR A 171 -10.88 -15.04 0.00
C THR A 171 -9.53 -14.46 0.38
N TRP A 172 -9.46 -13.61 1.40
CA TRP A 172 -8.20 -13.09 1.92
C TRP A 172 -7.32 -14.19 2.49
N ARG A 173 -7.87 -15.13 3.30
CA ARG A 173 -7.10 -16.28 3.81
C ARG A 173 -6.53 -17.12 2.68
N ALA A 174 -7.35 -17.45 1.69
CA ALA A 174 -6.92 -18.21 0.52
C ALA A 174 -5.88 -17.45 -0.31
N ALA A 175 -6.12 -16.18 -0.62
CA ALA A 175 -5.22 -15.32 -1.38
C ALA A 175 -3.90 -15.11 -0.65
N ARG A 176 -3.89 -14.98 0.67
CA ARG A 176 -2.66 -14.87 1.47
C ARG A 176 -1.87 -16.17 1.44
N THR A 177 -2.52 -17.33 1.57
CA THR A 177 -1.85 -18.63 1.41
C THR A 177 -1.23 -18.75 0.01
N GLU A 178 -1.99 -18.47 -1.04
CA GLU A 178 -1.51 -18.48 -2.43
C GLU A 178 -0.38 -17.47 -2.65
N LEU A 179 -0.46 -16.27 -2.04
CA LEU A 179 0.57 -15.24 -2.11
C LEU A 179 1.85 -15.67 -1.40
N LEU A 180 1.75 -16.30 -0.22
CA LEU A 180 2.87 -16.85 0.51
C LEU A 180 3.52 -18.01 -0.27
N GLU A 181 2.72 -18.90 -0.86
CA GLU A 181 3.21 -19.98 -1.71
C GLU A 181 3.87 -19.46 -2.99
N ALA A 182 3.25 -18.47 -3.64
CA ALA A 182 3.81 -17.78 -4.79
C ALA A 182 5.10 -17.04 -4.41
N HIS A 183 5.19 -16.43 -3.24
CA HIS A 183 6.42 -15.83 -2.74
C HIS A 183 7.50 -16.87 -2.46
N VAL A 184 7.18 -18.01 -1.86
CA VAL A 184 8.15 -19.09 -1.64
C VAL A 184 8.64 -19.66 -2.98
N LYS A 185 7.73 -19.82 -3.95
CA LYS A 185 8.04 -20.30 -5.31
C LYS A 185 8.87 -19.27 -6.10
N ASN A 186 8.51 -18.00 -6.04
CA ASN A 186 9.19 -16.91 -6.72
C ASN A 186 10.51 -16.54 -6.03
N ALA A 187 10.63 -16.67 -4.71
CA ALA A 187 11.90 -16.53 -3.99
C ALA A 187 12.90 -17.62 -4.37
N LYS A 188 12.44 -18.83 -4.73
CA LYS A 188 13.30 -19.85 -5.36
C LYS A 188 13.71 -19.48 -6.79
N SER A 189 12.86 -18.79 -7.54
CA SER A 189 13.14 -18.32 -8.91
C SER A 189 14.01 -17.05 -8.96
N LEU A 190 13.89 -16.17 -7.95
CA LEU A 190 14.58 -14.89 -7.85
C LEU A 190 15.94 -15.01 -7.14
N ARG A 191 16.34 -16.21 -6.70
CA ARG A 191 17.70 -16.47 -6.18
C ARG A 191 18.83 -16.21 -7.18
N THR A 192 18.53 -15.82 -8.42
CA THR A 192 19.52 -15.35 -9.41
C THR A 192 19.60 -13.82 -9.53
N GLN A 193 18.81 -13.07 -8.76
CA GLN A 193 18.95 -11.62 -8.58
C GLN A 193 18.95 -11.34 -7.08
N ASP A 194 20.07 -10.84 -6.56
CA ASP A 194 20.27 -10.50 -5.14
C ASP A 194 19.40 -9.31 -4.68
N SER A 195 18.07 -9.43 -4.78
CA SER A 195 17.13 -8.51 -4.16
C SER A 195 16.75 -9.05 -2.78
N PRO A 196 17.13 -8.38 -1.68
CA PRO A 196 16.73 -8.81 -0.34
C PRO A 196 15.20 -8.81 -0.25
N LEU A 197 14.67 -9.96 0.17
CA LEU A 197 13.26 -10.17 0.50
C LEU A 197 12.76 -9.08 1.47
N PHE A 198 11.47 -8.75 1.35
CA PHE A 198 10.69 -7.82 2.19
C PHE A 198 11.33 -7.50 3.54
N GLY A 199 11.59 -6.21 3.78
CA GLY A 199 12.11 -5.73 5.06
C GLY A 199 13.58 -5.29 5.07
N GLY A 200 14.23 -5.18 3.91
CA GLY A 200 15.50 -4.46 3.82
C GLY A 200 15.36 -3.05 4.39
N THR A 201 16.19 -2.72 5.38
CA THR A 201 16.22 -1.40 6.02
C THR A 201 16.30 -0.33 4.95
N ALA A 202 15.38 0.64 4.97
CA ALA A 202 15.39 1.72 4.00
C ALA A 202 16.75 2.44 4.08
N PRO A 203 17.39 2.79 2.95
CA PRO A 203 18.72 3.36 2.97
C PRO A 203 18.71 4.69 3.72
N GLU A 204 19.72 4.93 4.55
CA GLU A 204 19.96 6.23 5.18
C GLU A 204 20.46 7.22 4.13
N ARG A 205 19.52 7.86 3.43
CA ARG A 205 19.76 8.93 2.47
C ARG A 205 18.80 10.07 2.75
N THR A 206 19.23 11.28 2.42
CA THR A 206 18.35 12.46 2.40
C THR A 206 18.45 13.08 1.02
N CYS A 207 17.34 13.12 0.30
CA CYS A 207 17.26 13.62 -1.07
C CYS A 207 16.06 14.56 -1.17
N MET A 208 16.23 15.70 -1.84
CA MET A 208 15.19 16.72 -1.99
C MET A 208 15.21 17.25 -3.42
N VAL A 209 14.02 17.37 -4.00
CA VAL A 209 13.85 18.01 -5.30
C VAL A 209 14.11 19.51 -5.17
N LYS A 210 14.86 20.07 -6.12
CA LYS A 210 15.11 21.51 -6.17
C LYS A 210 13.92 22.24 -6.79
N GLY A 211 13.58 23.38 -6.19
CA GLY A 211 12.50 24.24 -6.65
C GLY A 211 11.11 23.77 -6.21
N GLU A 212 10.09 24.50 -6.65
CA GLU A 212 8.71 24.21 -6.28
C GLU A 212 8.12 23.14 -7.20
N VAL A 213 7.55 22.10 -6.59
CA VAL A 213 6.66 21.15 -7.27
C VAL A 213 5.24 21.74 -7.23
N PRO A 214 4.53 21.84 -8.37
CA PRO A 214 3.15 22.33 -8.35
C PRO A 214 2.25 21.50 -7.45
N SER A 215 1.22 22.12 -6.90
CA SER A 215 0.18 21.45 -6.13
C SER A 215 -1.14 21.59 -6.87
N TYR A 216 -1.48 20.55 -7.63
CA TYR A 216 -2.72 20.50 -8.40
C TYR A 216 -3.74 19.59 -7.71
N ASP A 217 -5.00 19.96 -7.83
CA ASP A 217 -6.14 19.22 -7.29
C ASP A 217 -6.71 18.21 -8.27
N GLN A 218 -7.34 17.16 -7.76
CA GLN A 218 -8.26 16.38 -8.59
C GLN A 218 -9.52 17.21 -8.88
N LEU A 219 -9.94 17.28 -10.15
CA LEU A 219 -11.23 17.83 -10.52
C LEU A 219 -12.38 16.96 -10.00
N SER A 220 -13.40 17.61 -9.45
CA SER A 220 -14.64 16.98 -8.98
C SER A 220 -15.51 16.47 -10.13
N PRO A 221 -16.46 15.55 -9.88
CA PRO A 221 -17.48 15.17 -10.86
C PRO A 221 -18.24 16.40 -11.39
N GLY A 222 -18.34 16.55 -12.71
CA GLY A 222 -19.04 17.67 -13.36
C GLY A 222 -18.32 19.02 -13.31
N GLU A 223 -17.17 19.12 -12.65
CA GLU A 223 -16.33 20.32 -12.66
C GLU A 223 -15.66 20.45 -14.02
N GLY A 224 -16.07 21.40 -14.86
CA GLY A 224 -15.50 21.59 -16.18
C GLY A 224 -13.97 21.71 -16.13
N PRO A 225 -13.20 20.94 -16.91
CA PRO A 225 -13.58 20.09 -18.05
C PRO A 225 -13.90 18.62 -17.73
N ASN A 226 -13.93 18.21 -16.45
CA ASN A 226 -14.34 16.87 -16.04
C ASN A 226 -15.86 16.69 -16.21
N THR A 227 -16.25 16.10 -17.32
CA THR A 227 -17.66 15.80 -17.64
C THR A 227 -18.11 14.42 -17.13
N THR A 228 -17.26 13.71 -16.39
CA THR A 228 -17.58 12.38 -15.87
C THR A 228 -18.31 12.48 -14.52
N ALA A 229 -18.94 11.37 -14.11
CA ALA A 229 -19.55 11.24 -12.78
C ALA A 229 -18.53 10.93 -11.66
N CYS A 230 -17.24 10.86 -11.97
CA CYS A 230 -16.17 10.55 -11.04
C CYS A 230 -15.17 11.70 -10.92
N MET A 231 -14.35 11.67 -9.88
CA MET A 231 -13.13 12.49 -9.82
C MET A 231 -12.27 12.24 -11.06
N SER A 232 -11.50 13.25 -11.48
CA SER A 232 -10.51 13.12 -12.58
C SER A 232 -9.44 12.05 -12.35
N GLY A 233 -9.24 11.61 -11.11
CA GLY A 233 -8.37 10.51 -10.74
C GLY A 233 -6.94 10.92 -10.36
N CYS A 234 -6.35 10.18 -9.41
CA CYS A 234 -5.05 10.53 -8.84
C CYS A 234 -3.89 10.35 -9.84
N GLY A 235 -3.95 9.33 -10.70
CA GLY A 235 -2.95 9.11 -11.76
C GLY A 235 -2.82 10.29 -12.73
N PRO A 236 -3.93 10.77 -13.34
CA PRO A 236 -3.93 11.96 -14.20
C PRO A 236 -3.45 13.23 -13.50
N THR A 237 -3.86 13.44 -12.25
CA THR A 237 -3.39 14.58 -11.44
C THR A 237 -1.88 14.50 -11.20
N ALA A 238 -1.35 13.34 -10.83
CA ALA A 238 0.08 13.14 -10.62
C ALA A 238 0.90 13.44 -11.89
N TRP A 239 0.47 12.91 -13.04
CA TRP A 239 1.13 13.21 -14.31
C TRP A 239 1.05 14.69 -14.68
N ALA A 240 -0.09 15.35 -14.48
CA ALA A 240 -0.23 16.79 -14.72
C ALA A 240 0.74 17.59 -13.83
N THR A 241 0.85 17.24 -12.55
CA THR A 241 1.80 17.85 -11.61
C THR A 241 3.25 17.68 -12.07
N LEU A 242 3.62 16.47 -12.48
CA LEU A 242 4.96 16.16 -12.95
C LEU A 242 5.31 16.91 -14.25
N PHE A 243 4.33 17.07 -15.16
CA PHE A 243 4.47 17.87 -16.37
C PHE A 243 4.59 19.37 -16.09
N GLY A 244 3.84 19.87 -15.11
CA GLY A 244 3.96 21.24 -14.62
C GLY A 244 5.35 21.50 -14.05
N TRP A 245 5.86 20.60 -13.21
CA TRP A 245 7.24 20.70 -12.68
C TRP A 245 8.27 20.73 -13.82
N GLY A 246 8.20 19.80 -14.78
CA GLY A 246 9.14 19.74 -15.90
C GLY A 246 9.13 21.03 -16.72
N SER A 247 7.95 21.54 -17.05
CA SER A 247 7.80 22.77 -17.85
C SER A 247 8.31 24.01 -17.09
N ARG A 248 8.13 24.07 -15.76
CA ARG A 248 8.71 25.12 -14.91
C ARG A 248 10.24 25.08 -14.91
N ARG A 249 10.82 23.88 -14.86
CA ARG A 249 12.28 23.71 -14.97
C ARG A 249 12.80 24.18 -16.31
N ALA A 250 12.16 23.79 -17.40
CA ALA A 250 12.51 24.27 -18.73
C ALA A 250 12.44 25.80 -18.85
N ALA A 251 11.47 26.44 -18.19
CA ALA A 251 11.35 27.89 -18.18
C ALA A 251 12.44 28.57 -17.32
N ALA A 252 12.83 27.96 -16.21
CA ALA A 252 13.84 28.49 -15.30
C ALA A 252 15.28 28.29 -15.83
N ASP A 253 15.55 27.16 -16.47
CA ASP A 253 16.85 26.82 -17.06
C ASP A 253 16.68 26.19 -18.46
N PRO A 254 16.39 26.99 -19.48
CA PRO A 254 16.19 26.48 -20.84
C PRO A 254 17.40 25.75 -21.43
N ALA A 255 18.61 26.08 -20.96
CA ALA A 255 19.85 25.50 -21.47
C ALA A 255 19.99 24.03 -21.06
N ASN A 256 19.61 23.70 -19.82
CA ASN A 256 19.72 22.34 -19.31
C ASN A 256 18.41 21.56 -19.39
N ASP A 257 17.26 22.20 -19.20
CA ASP A 257 15.95 21.53 -19.04
C ASP A 257 14.96 21.83 -20.18
N GLY A 258 15.40 22.51 -21.25
CA GLY A 258 14.54 22.96 -22.35
C GLY A 258 13.71 21.88 -23.02
N ALA A 259 14.14 20.61 -22.94
CA ALA A 259 13.39 19.46 -23.46
C ALA A 259 11.99 19.33 -22.85
N PHE A 260 11.78 19.75 -21.59
CA PHE A 260 10.47 19.62 -20.91
C PHE A 260 9.46 20.71 -21.28
N ALA A 261 9.84 21.77 -22.01
CA ALA A 261 9.01 22.97 -22.21
C ALA A 261 7.62 22.69 -22.83
N GLY A 262 7.50 21.63 -23.64
CA GLY A 262 6.27 21.31 -24.35
C GLY A 262 5.23 20.53 -23.55
N LEU A 263 5.54 20.07 -22.33
CA LEU A 263 4.65 19.20 -21.55
C LEU A 263 3.39 19.96 -21.05
N LEU A 264 3.58 21.17 -20.53
CA LEU A 264 2.51 22.08 -20.12
C LEU A 264 2.94 23.53 -20.39
N PRO A 265 2.46 24.15 -21.48
CA PRO A 265 2.67 25.57 -21.73
C PRO A 265 2.16 26.41 -20.54
N ASN A 266 2.98 27.33 -20.05
CA ASN A 266 2.68 28.19 -18.90
C ASN A 266 2.31 27.41 -17.62
N ALA A 267 3.23 26.60 -17.09
CA ALA A 267 2.98 25.76 -15.91
C ALA A 267 2.83 26.56 -14.58
N PRO A 268 1.58 26.76 -14.10
CA PRO A 268 1.33 27.46 -12.84
C PRO A 268 1.71 26.57 -11.65
N LEU A 269 1.84 27.15 -10.45
CA LEU A 269 1.98 26.37 -9.22
C LEU A 269 0.66 25.81 -8.70
N ALA A 270 -0.44 26.46 -9.04
CA ALA A 270 -1.79 26.12 -8.61
C ALA A 270 -2.66 25.74 -9.82
N MET A 271 -3.80 25.13 -9.55
CA MET A 271 -4.77 24.75 -10.58
C MET A 271 -5.22 25.97 -11.42
N ASN A 272 -5.29 25.79 -12.75
CA ASN A 272 -5.94 26.72 -13.67
C ASN A 272 -6.61 25.94 -14.81
N ALA A 273 -7.29 26.63 -15.73
CA ALA A 273 -8.00 25.98 -16.84
C ALA A 273 -7.10 25.12 -17.74
N ASP A 274 -5.85 25.53 -17.98
CA ASP A 274 -4.91 24.76 -18.80
C ASP A 274 -4.50 23.46 -18.12
N VAL A 275 -4.23 23.50 -16.81
CA VAL A 275 -3.95 22.31 -15.98
C VAL A 275 -5.16 21.38 -15.95
N SER A 276 -6.36 21.91 -15.74
CA SER A 276 -7.59 21.11 -15.71
C SER A 276 -7.84 20.42 -17.06
N ASN A 277 -7.62 21.12 -18.17
CA ASN A 277 -7.72 20.57 -19.52
C ASN A 277 -6.66 19.51 -19.81
N LEU A 278 -5.42 19.74 -19.35
CA LEU A 278 -4.33 18.76 -19.45
C LEU A 278 -4.69 17.49 -18.66
N MET A 279 -5.15 17.64 -17.43
CA MET A 279 -5.53 16.54 -16.55
C MET A 279 -6.59 15.64 -17.17
N MET A 280 -7.64 16.21 -17.78
CA MET A 280 -8.67 15.41 -18.47
C MET A 280 -8.20 14.81 -19.80
N GLN A 281 -7.19 15.39 -20.45
CA GLN A 281 -6.53 14.72 -21.58
C GLN A 281 -5.75 13.50 -21.10
N ILE A 282 -4.98 13.64 -20.02
CA ILE A 282 -4.21 12.53 -19.44
C ILE A 282 -5.15 11.43 -18.95
N ASN A 283 -6.24 11.77 -18.26
CA ASN A 283 -7.29 10.83 -17.82
C ASN A 283 -7.72 9.86 -18.93
N ARG A 284 -7.95 10.38 -20.14
CA ARG A 284 -8.29 9.56 -21.30
C ARG A 284 -7.12 8.72 -21.80
N VAL A 285 -5.90 9.28 -21.80
CA VAL A 285 -4.68 8.59 -22.24
C VAL A 285 -4.35 7.41 -21.35
N VAL A 286 -4.37 7.60 -20.02
CA VAL A 286 -4.09 6.54 -19.04
C VAL A 286 -5.33 5.71 -18.70
N ARG A 287 -6.41 5.87 -19.47
CA ARG A 287 -7.65 5.08 -19.39
C ARG A 287 -8.22 4.98 -17.98
N THR A 288 -8.25 6.11 -17.27
CA THR A 288 -8.82 6.20 -15.92
C THR A 288 -10.29 5.78 -15.94
N SER A 289 -10.66 4.87 -15.05
CA SER A 289 -12.00 4.30 -14.93
C SER A 289 -12.75 4.89 -13.73
N CYS A 290 -14.07 4.95 -13.83
CA CYS A 290 -14.95 5.51 -12.80
C CYS A 290 -15.47 4.40 -11.88
N ILE A 291 -15.06 4.39 -10.61
CA ILE A 291 -15.43 3.37 -9.61
C ILE A 291 -15.86 4.09 -8.32
N GLU A 292 -17.12 3.88 -7.91
CA GLU A 292 -17.71 4.50 -6.70
C GLU A 292 -17.48 6.03 -6.60
N GLY A 293 -17.52 6.74 -7.73
CA GLY A 293 -17.29 8.19 -7.77
C GLY A 293 -15.81 8.61 -7.82
N GLN A 294 -14.88 7.65 -7.79
CA GLN A 294 -13.44 7.87 -7.89
C GLN A 294 -12.90 7.56 -9.28
N GLY A 295 -11.91 8.34 -9.73
CA GLY A 295 -11.15 8.08 -10.95
C GLY A 295 -9.97 7.15 -10.66
N MET A 296 -10.16 5.84 -10.80
CA MET A 296 -9.09 4.86 -10.58
C MET A 296 -8.26 4.69 -11.84
N THR A 297 -6.94 4.71 -11.71
CA THR A 297 -6.02 4.38 -12.81
C THR A 297 -5.21 3.16 -12.41
N THR A 298 -5.07 2.20 -13.30
CA THR A 298 -4.27 1.00 -13.02
C THR A 298 -2.79 1.25 -13.30
N PRO A 299 -1.85 0.59 -12.58
CA PRO A 299 -0.41 0.83 -12.73
C PRO A 299 0.11 0.69 -14.17
N TRP A 300 -0.38 -0.31 -14.92
CA TRP A 300 0.05 -0.52 -16.30
C TRP A 300 -0.47 0.53 -17.27
N ALA A 301 -1.67 1.09 -17.03
CA ALA A 301 -2.25 2.13 -17.87
C ALA A 301 -1.56 3.49 -17.66
N MET A 302 -0.91 3.71 -16.52
CA MET A 302 -0.06 4.89 -16.30
C MET A 302 1.08 5.00 -17.33
N GLY A 303 1.52 3.86 -17.90
CA GLY A 303 2.55 3.82 -18.95
C GLY A 303 2.08 4.34 -20.32
N ASP A 304 0.76 4.39 -20.56
CA ASP A 304 0.20 4.86 -21.83
C ASP A 304 0.49 6.36 -22.08
N VAL A 305 0.91 7.08 -21.04
CA VAL A 305 1.34 8.48 -21.15
C VAL A 305 2.57 8.67 -22.06
N GLY A 306 3.32 7.61 -22.36
CA GLY A 306 4.53 7.70 -23.18
C GLY A 306 4.29 8.35 -24.55
N GLY A 307 3.24 7.94 -25.24
CA GLY A 307 2.87 8.54 -26.53
C GLY A 307 2.50 10.02 -26.40
N PHE A 308 1.88 10.40 -25.28
CA PHE A 308 1.52 11.78 -24.97
C PHE A 308 2.75 12.65 -24.71
N ILE A 309 3.73 12.14 -23.96
CA ILE A 309 5.02 12.80 -23.71
C ILE A 309 5.77 13.01 -25.02
N THR A 310 5.97 11.95 -25.81
CA THR A 310 6.72 12.03 -27.08
C THR A 310 6.12 13.03 -28.06
N ALA A 311 4.78 13.14 -28.13
CA ALA A 311 4.11 14.08 -29.01
C ALA A 311 4.30 15.55 -28.61
N ARG A 312 4.51 15.83 -27.31
CA ARG A 312 4.58 17.19 -26.76
C ARG A 312 5.99 17.68 -26.50
N ALA A 313 6.86 16.77 -26.07
CA ALA A 313 8.22 17.07 -25.69
C ALA A 313 9.16 16.03 -26.33
N PRO A 314 9.44 16.14 -27.65
CA PRO A 314 10.35 15.23 -28.33
C PRO A 314 11.73 15.28 -27.66
N GLY A 315 12.22 14.13 -27.18
CA GLY A 315 13.46 14.02 -26.40
C GLY A 315 13.22 13.77 -24.91
N VAL A 316 12.00 13.94 -24.41
CA VAL A 316 11.62 13.53 -23.05
C VAL A 316 11.12 12.09 -23.07
N THR A 317 11.57 11.32 -22.10
CA THR A 317 11.07 9.97 -21.80
C THR A 317 10.67 9.89 -20.32
N PHE A 318 10.22 8.72 -19.88
CA PHE A 318 10.00 8.45 -18.47
C PHE A 318 10.48 7.04 -18.15
N ASP A 319 10.94 6.84 -16.92
CA ASP A 319 11.18 5.51 -16.36
C ASP A 319 10.03 5.21 -15.41
N ALA A 320 9.28 4.13 -15.69
CA ALA A 320 8.22 3.65 -14.82
C ALA A 320 8.48 2.21 -14.40
N ARG A 321 8.37 1.96 -13.10
CA ARG A 321 8.50 0.64 -12.49
C ARG A 321 7.32 0.40 -11.57
N TYR A 322 6.79 -0.81 -11.60
CA TYR A 322 5.70 -1.16 -10.70
C TYR A 322 5.67 -2.64 -10.39
N ASN A 323 5.16 -2.95 -9.22
CA ASN A 323 4.73 -4.29 -8.86
C ASN A 323 3.28 -4.44 -9.31
N PHE A 324 3.00 -5.40 -10.19
CA PHE A 324 1.66 -5.64 -10.72
C PHE A 324 0.62 -5.96 -9.63
N LEU A 325 1.06 -6.55 -8.51
CA LEU A 325 0.20 -6.85 -7.37
C LEU A 325 -0.04 -5.62 -6.47
N MET A 326 0.55 -4.47 -6.79
CA MET A 326 0.51 -3.24 -5.99
C MET A 326 0.99 -3.48 -4.55
N ILE A 327 1.99 -4.36 -4.40
CA ILE A 327 2.67 -4.65 -3.14
C ILE A 327 4.00 -3.91 -3.14
N ALA A 328 4.35 -3.31 -2.00
CA ALA A 328 5.59 -2.57 -1.83
C ALA A 328 6.80 -3.40 -2.28
N ASP A 329 7.66 -2.79 -3.09
CA ASP A 329 8.82 -3.43 -3.70
C ASP A 329 10.06 -2.56 -3.52
N ASN A 330 11.12 -3.16 -2.96
CA ASN A 330 12.37 -2.44 -2.68
C ASN A 330 13.03 -1.91 -3.96
N GLY A 331 12.98 -2.66 -5.07
CA GLY A 331 13.55 -2.22 -6.35
C GLY A 331 12.78 -1.06 -6.97
N VAL A 332 11.46 -1.00 -6.77
CA VAL A 332 10.63 0.16 -7.15
C VAL A 332 10.96 1.37 -6.27
N ARG A 333 11.07 1.17 -4.94
CA ARG A 333 11.49 2.22 -4.00
C ARG A 333 12.88 2.76 -4.34
N ASP A 334 13.85 1.89 -4.62
CA ASP A 334 15.22 2.33 -4.85
C ASP A 334 15.36 3.11 -6.16
N ALA A 335 14.63 2.71 -7.22
CA ALA A 335 14.54 3.50 -8.45
C ALA A 335 13.92 4.89 -8.23
N MET A 336 12.94 4.97 -7.33
CA MET A 336 12.34 6.22 -6.90
C MET A 336 13.36 7.11 -6.18
N LEU A 337 14.15 6.53 -5.28
CA LEU A 337 15.20 7.23 -4.56
C LEU A 337 16.23 7.81 -5.51
N ASP A 338 16.67 7.05 -6.51
CA ASP A 338 17.62 7.53 -7.50
C ASP A 338 17.06 8.78 -8.23
N ALA A 339 15.78 8.76 -8.63
CA ALA A 339 15.14 9.92 -9.25
C ALA A 339 15.13 11.16 -8.31
N LEU A 340 14.75 10.98 -7.04
CA LEU A 340 14.72 12.06 -6.06
C LEU A 340 16.12 12.63 -5.77
N CYS A 341 17.14 11.78 -5.69
CA CYS A 341 18.52 12.20 -5.46
C CYS A 341 19.12 12.90 -6.70
N ASP A 342 18.62 12.59 -7.90
CA ASP A 342 18.89 13.36 -9.11
C ASP A 342 18.11 14.70 -9.17
N GLY A 343 17.34 15.02 -8.13
CA GLY A 343 16.56 16.25 -8.04
C GLY A 343 15.32 16.25 -8.92
N ARG A 344 14.76 15.08 -9.21
CA ARG A 344 13.54 14.89 -10.02
C ARG A 344 12.42 14.34 -9.13
N PRO A 345 11.26 15.01 -9.05
CA PRO A 345 10.11 14.44 -8.38
C PRO A 345 9.60 13.27 -9.20
N ALA A 346 8.86 12.40 -8.55
CA ALA A 346 8.31 11.25 -9.21
C ALA A 346 6.98 10.83 -8.61
N ILE A 347 6.19 10.11 -9.39
CA ILE A 347 4.91 9.54 -8.97
C ILE A 347 5.22 8.30 -8.16
N VAL A 348 4.66 8.16 -6.96
CA VAL A 348 4.72 6.91 -6.19
C VAL A 348 3.36 6.23 -6.17
N GLY A 349 3.35 4.91 -5.95
CA GLY A 349 2.13 4.17 -5.63
C GLY A 349 2.07 3.89 -4.15
N THR A 350 1.07 4.41 -3.45
CA THR A 350 0.80 4.11 -2.03
C THR A 350 -0.49 3.32 -1.87
N GLY A 351 -0.72 2.72 -0.70
CA GLY A 351 -1.87 1.84 -0.46
C GLY A 351 -1.72 0.48 -1.13
N SER A 352 -2.83 -0.19 -1.41
CA SER A 352 -2.89 -1.57 -1.93
C SER A 352 -4.06 -1.73 -2.91
N LEU A 353 -3.90 -2.57 -3.94
CA LEU A 353 -5.02 -2.95 -4.82
C LEU A 353 -6.12 -3.67 -4.03
N PHE A 354 -5.71 -4.48 -3.06
CA PHE A 354 -6.62 -5.30 -2.26
C PHE A 354 -7.29 -4.47 -1.16
N GLY A 355 -6.70 -3.35 -0.77
CA GLY A 355 -7.24 -2.40 0.21
C GLY A 355 -8.24 -1.42 -0.38
N GLY A 356 -8.26 -1.28 -1.72
CA GLY A 356 -9.10 -0.30 -2.41
C GLY A 356 -8.68 1.15 -2.15
N ASP A 357 -7.47 1.36 -1.61
CA ASP A 357 -6.90 2.65 -1.21
C ASP A 357 -5.68 3.04 -2.07
N GLY A 358 -5.49 2.36 -3.21
CA GLY A 358 -4.42 2.65 -4.16
C GLY A 358 -4.43 4.13 -4.58
N HIS A 359 -3.31 4.82 -4.35
CA HIS A 359 -3.18 6.26 -4.64
C HIS A 359 -1.84 6.58 -5.32
N TYR A 360 -1.82 7.67 -6.10
CA TYR A 360 -0.65 8.12 -6.84
C TYR A 360 -0.23 9.55 -6.44
N PRO A 361 0.44 9.76 -5.30
CA PRO A 361 0.98 11.07 -4.96
C PRO A 361 2.34 11.33 -5.66
N ILE A 362 2.83 12.56 -5.58
CA ILE A 362 4.18 12.94 -6.03
C ILE A 362 5.12 12.95 -4.84
N ALA A 363 6.21 12.17 -4.87
CA ALA A 363 7.29 12.38 -3.93
C ALA A 363 8.20 13.51 -4.42
N LYS A 364 8.53 14.40 -3.49
CA LYS A 364 9.43 15.55 -3.68
C LYS A 364 10.63 15.54 -2.73
N GLY A 365 10.66 14.59 -1.80
CA GLY A 365 11.75 14.40 -0.85
C GLY A 365 11.81 12.98 -0.32
N TYR A 366 12.96 12.63 0.24
CA TYR A 366 13.18 11.41 0.99
C TYR A 366 14.12 11.68 2.17
N SER A 367 13.79 11.13 3.33
CA SER A 367 14.59 11.24 4.56
C SER A 367 14.16 10.16 5.53
N ASN A 368 15.12 9.48 6.17
CA ASN A 368 14.88 8.53 7.25
C ASN A 368 13.82 7.45 6.92
N GLY A 369 13.89 6.87 5.71
CA GLY A 369 12.94 5.83 5.29
C GLY A 369 11.54 6.34 4.95
N ARG A 370 11.37 7.66 4.79
CA ARG A 370 10.08 8.29 4.48
C ARG A 370 10.19 9.16 3.23
N PHE A 371 9.13 9.18 2.42
CA PHE A 371 8.96 10.12 1.32
C PHE A 371 8.19 11.35 1.78
N GLU A 372 8.60 12.54 1.34
CA GLU A 372 7.76 13.74 1.40
C GLU A 372 6.82 13.73 0.19
N LEU A 373 5.52 13.58 0.43
CA LEU A 373 4.51 13.40 -0.59
C LEU A 373 3.62 14.64 -0.74
N GLU A 374 3.33 14.95 -2.01
CA GLU A 374 2.29 15.87 -2.48
C GLU A 374 1.10 15.02 -2.93
N MET A 375 -0.02 15.08 -2.20
CA MET A 375 -1.12 14.12 -2.34
C MET A 375 -2.01 14.34 -3.56
N GLY A 376 -1.89 15.49 -4.24
CA GLY A 376 -2.76 15.84 -5.37
C GLY A 376 -4.15 16.32 -4.94
N TRP A 377 -4.26 16.82 -3.70
CA TRP A 377 -5.46 17.41 -3.11
C TRP A 377 -5.18 18.86 -2.66
N GLY A 378 -4.39 19.59 -3.46
CA GLY A 378 -4.28 21.05 -3.30
C GLY A 378 -3.56 21.47 -2.02
N GLY A 379 -2.71 20.59 -1.51
CA GLY A 379 -1.99 20.77 -0.25
C GLY A 379 -2.50 19.86 0.87
N ASP A 380 -3.76 19.42 0.82
CA ASP A 380 -4.35 18.61 1.86
C ASP A 380 -3.69 17.22 1.91
N GLY A 381 -3.33 16.78 3.12
CA GLY A 381 -2.66 15.49 3.33
C GLY A 381 -1.19 15.47 2.93
N ASN A 382 -0.57 16.57 2.50
CA ASN A 382 0.87 16.58 2.24
C ASN A 382 1.68 16.27 3.50
N GLY A 383 2.80 15.58 3.34
CA GLY A 383 3.68 15.28 4.48
C GLY A 383 4.63 14.12 4.25
N TRP A 384 5.22 13.64 5.34
CA TRP A 384 6.16 12.53 5.32
C TRP A 384 5.44 11.19 5.53
N TYR A 385 5.66 10.23 4.64
CA TYR A 385 5.03 8.91 4.64
C TYR A 385 6.07 7.81 4.53
N ASP A 386 5.79 6.61 5.03
CA ASP A 386 6.70 5.48 4.90
C ASP A 386 7.05 5.22 3.43
N ALA A 387 8.32 4.93 3.14
CA ALA A 387 8.82 4.73 1.79
C ALA A 387 8.46 3.35 1.18
N ASN A 388 7.30 2.82 1.56
CA ASN A 388 6.72 1.62 0.97
C ASN A 388 5.97 2.03 -0.30
N THR A 389 6.50 1.65 -1.45
CA THR A 389 5.88 1.96 -2.74
C THR A 389 5.85 0.76 -3.66
N TRP A 390 4.76 0.64 -4.42
CA TRP A 390 4.58 -0.37 -5.45
C TRP A 390 4.59 0.20 -6.86
N TYR A 391 4.73 1.53 -7.01
CA TYR A 391 4.87 2.20 -8.29
C TYR A 391 5.87 3.36 -8.20
N SER A 392 6.64 3.58 -9.25
CA SER A 392 7.51 4.73 -9.41
C SER A 392 7.43 5.18 -10.87
N ALA A 393 7.27 6.49 -11.11
CA ALA A 393 7.49 7.06 -12.43
C ALA A 393 8.12 8.45 -12.38
N ALA A 394 9.18 8.66 -13.16
CA ALA A 394 9.93 9.92 -13.21
C ALA A 394 10.23 10.32 -14.67
N LEU A 395 10.20 11.62 -14.97
CA LEU A 395 10.63 12.16 -16.26
C LEU A 395 12.16 12.04 -16.43
N ARG A 396 12.61 11.86 -17.68
CA ARG A 396 14.03 11.87 -18.10
C ARG A 396 14.19 12.66 -19.39
N HIS A 397 15.34 13.29 -19.60
CA HIS A 397 15.74 13.88 -20.87
C HIS A 397 17.24 13.77 -21.09
#